data_AF-A0A966P8B5-F1
#
_entry.id   AF-A0A966P8B5-F1
#
_cell.length_a   1.000
_cell.length_b   1.000
_cell.length_c   1.000
_cell.angle_alpha   90.00
_cell.angle_beta   90.00
_cell.angle_gamma   90.00
#
_symmetry.space_group_name_H-M   'P 1'
#
loop_
_entity.id
_entity.type
_entity.pdbx_description
1 polymer ?
#
loop_
_entity_poly.entity_id
_entity_poly.type
_entity_poly.pdbx_seq_one_letter_code
_entity_poly.pdbx_strand_id
1 'polypeptide(L)' 'MSARSKARKAALDFLYEGDIRGKSASSLLGFRKTELDFLIRDYTEALVNGVEAKRDRIDEIISMRAKEKR' A
#
# COMPACT_ATOMS: atom_id res chain seq x y z
N MET A 1 8.02 -11.65 -14.12
CA MET A 1 7.52 -10.33 -13.69
C MET A 1 8.67 -9.35 -13.59
N SER A 2 8.51 -8.14 -14.12
CA SER A 2 9.51 -7.07 -13.99
C SER A 2 9.66 -6.62 -12.53
N ALA A 3 10.77 -5.94 -12.23
CA ALA A 3 11.01 -5.37 -10.89
C ALA A 3 9.85 -4.49 -10.42
N ARG A 4 9.25 -3.71 -11.34
CA ARG A 4 8.10 -2.86 -11.06
C ARG A 4 6.85 -3.66 -10.70
N SER A 5 6.58 -4.78 -11.38
CA SER A 5 5.45 -5.65 -11.04
C SER A 5 5.63 -6.31 -9.67
N LYS A 6 6.85 -6.76 -9.33
CA LYS A 6 7.15 -7.31 -8.00
C LYS A 6 6.94 -6.28 -6.89
N ALA A 7 7.40 -5.05 -7.10
CA ALA A 7 7.24 -3.96 -6.15
C ALA A 7 5.77 -3.59 -5.91
N ARG A 8 4.94 -3.55 -6.97
CA ARG A 8 3.49 -3.33 -6.83
C ARG A 8 2.80 -4.44 -6.06
N LYS A 9 3.16 -5.70 -6.32
CA LYS A 9 2.61 -6.84 -5.57
C LYS A 9 2.92 -6.72 -4.07
N ALA A 10 4.17 -6.46 -3.72
CA ALA A 10 4.56 -6.26 -2.32
C ALA A 10 3.83 -5.07 -1.66
N ALA A 11 3.63 -3.96 -2.39
CA ALA A 11 2.88 -2.81 -1.87
C ALA A 11 1.42 -3.18 -1.58
N LEU A 12 0.79 -3.96 -2.47
CA LEU A 12 -0.56 -4.49 -2.26
C LEU A 12 -0.62 -5.38 -1.02
N ASP A 13 0.37 -6.26 -0.83
CA ASP A 13 0.42 -7.17 0.32
C ASP A 13 0.49 -6.38 1.66
N PHE A 14 1.26 -5.28 1.71
CA PHE A 14 1.29 -4.39 2.89
C PHE A 14 -0.04 -3.65 3.12
N LEU A 15 -0.65 -3.11 2.06
CA LEU A 15 -1.93 -2.39 2.16
C LEU A 15 -3.05 -3.33 2.63
N TYR A 16 -3.07 -4.55 2.10
CA TYR A 16 -4.01 -5.59 2.52
C TYR A 16 -3.79 -5.99 3.98
N GLU A 17 -2.54 -6.23 4.38
CA GLU A 17 -2.20 -6.58 5.76
C GLU A 17 -2.60 -5.47 6.75
N GLY A 18 -2.37 -4.20 6.39
CA GLY A 18 -2.79 -3.06 7.19
C GLY A 18 -4.30 -3.03 7.40
N ASP A 19 -5.06 -3.21 6.32
CA ASP A 19 -6.52 -3.20 6.33
C ASP A 19 -7.09 -4.31 7.24
N ILE A 20 -6.67 -5.56 7.05
CA ILE A 20 -7.17 -6.69 7.86
C ILE A 20 -6.75 -6.62 9.34
N ARG A 21 -5.67 -5.89 9.66
CA ARG A 21 -5.16 -5.74 11.03
C ARG A 21 -5.59 -4.44 11.71
N GLY A 22 -6.30 -3.55 11.00
CA GLY A 22 -6.61 -2.21 11.49
C GLY A 22 -5.36 -1.38 11.81
N LYS A 23 -4.28 -1.55 11.05
CA LYS A 23 -3.00 -0.83 11.21
C LYS A 23 -2.64 -0.09 9.92
N SER A 24 -1.93 1.02 10.04
CA SER A 24 -1.38 1.70 8.86
C SER A 24 -0.33 0.83 8.16
N ALA A 25 -0.43 0.72 6.83
CA ALA A 25 0.51 -0.05 6.03
C ALA A 25 1.93 0.56 6.05
N SER A 26 2.05 1.89 6.16
CA SER A 26 3.36 2.55 6.29
C SER A 26 4.03 2.22 7.62
N SER A 27 3.27 2.06 8.71
CA SER A 27 3.81 1.63 10.00
C SER A 27 4.29 0.19 9.96
N LEU A 28 3.54 -0.72 9.32
CA LEU A 28 3.96 -2.11 9.12
C LEU A 28 5.23 -2.21 8.25
N LEU A 29 5.30 -1.40 7.19
CA LEU A 29 6.47 -1.31 6.32
C LEU A 29 7.69 -0.80 7.09
N GLY A 30 7.53 0.28 7.85
CA GLY A 30 8.58 0.85 8.69
C GLY A 30 9.12 -0.16 9.69
N PHE A 31 8.23 -0.84 10.44
CA PHE A 31 8.62 -1.90 11.37
C PHE A 31 9.41 -3.02 10.70
N ARG A 32 8.99 -3.50 9.52
CA ARG A 32 9.75 -4.54 8.79
C ARG A 32 11.12 -4.04 8.36
N LYS A 33 11.22 -2.78 7.94
CA LYS A 33 12.47 -2.18 7.46
C LYS A 33 13.46 -1.94 8.61
N THR A 34 13.00 -1.50 9.79
CA THR A 34 13.86 -1.13 10.92
C THR A 34 14.10 -2.27 11.89
N GLU A 35 13.05 -2.93 12.37
CA GLU A 35 13.16 -3.91 13.46
C GLU A 35 13.55 -5.31 12.97
N LEU A 36 13.24 -5.61 11.71
CA LEU A 36 13.46 -6.91 11.10
C LEU A 36 14.47 -6.87 9.93
N ASP A 37 15.05 -5.71 9.65
CA ASP A 37 16.06 -5.47 8.61
C ASP A 37 15.69 -6.03 7.22
N PHE A 38 14.40 -6.00 6.86
CA PHE A 38 13.96 -6.44 5.54
C PHE A 38 14.37 -5.42 4.46
N LEU A 39 14.99 -5.93 3.39
CA LEU A 39 15.24 -5.16 2.18
C LEU A 39 13.93 -4.89 1.41
N ILE A 40 13.39 -3.70 1.62
CA ILE A 40 12.20 -3.20 0.92
C ILE A 40 12.66 -2.34 -0.26
N ARG A 41 12.05 -2.58 -1.43
CA ARG A 41 12.34 -1.81 -2.65
C ARG A 41 11.79 -0.40 -2.51
N ASP A 42 12.54 0.59 -2.95
CA ASP A 42 12.12 2.00 -2.91
C ASP A 42 10.75 2.23 -3.55
N TYR A 43 10.48 1.55 -4.68
CA TYR A 43 9.18 1.69 -5.34
C TYR A 43 8.02 1.05 -4.56
N THR A 44 8.29 0.05 -3.71
CA THR A 44 7.27 -0.48 -2.78
C THR A 44 6.97 0.54 -1.69
N GLU A 45 8.00 1.12 -1.08
CA GLU A 45 7.86 2.15 -0.05
C GLU A 45 7.15 3.40 -0.58
N ALA A 46 7.54 3.88 -1.77
CA ALA A 46 6.90 5.02 -2.41
C ALA A 46 5.40 4.78 -2.69
N LEU A 47 5.01 3.56 -3.07
CA LEU A 47 3.61 3.21 -3.30
C LEU A 47 2.81 3.14 -2.00
N VAL A 48 3.32 2.46 -0.98
CA VAL A 48 2.63 2.33 0.32
C VAL A 48 2.43 3.72 0.94
N ASN A 49 3.50 4.52 1.05
CA ASN A 49 3.43 5.85 1.62
C ASN A 49 2.55 6.78 0.78
N GLY A 50 2.61 6.67 -0.55
CA GLY A 50 1.80 7.47 -1.46
C GLY A 50 0.30 7.16 -1.39
N VAL A 51 -0.07 5.90 -1.16
CA VAL A 51 -1.48 5.49 -0.98
C VAL A 51 -2.00 5.94 0.38
N GLU A 52 -1.25 5.71 1.45
CA GLU A 52 -1.63 6.17 2.81
C GLU A 52 -1.82 7.69 2.84
N ALA A 53 -0.89 8.46 2.26
CA ALA A 53 -0.97 9.93 2.23
C ALA A 53 -2.14 10.48 1.39
N LYS A 54 -2.76 9.65 0.54
CA LYS A 54 -3.84 10.05 -0.38
C LYS A 54 -5.10 9.19 -0.20
N ARG A 55 -5.20 8.48 0.92
CA ARG A 55 -6.23 7.46 1.17
C ARG A 55 -7.63 8.00 0.93
N ASP A 56 -7.98 9.09 1.60
CA ASP A 56 -9.31 9.72 1.48
C ASP A 56 -9.66 10.07 0.03
N ARG A 57 -8.73 10.67 -0.70
CA ARG A 57 -8.94 11.06 -2.11
C ARG A 57 -9.06 9.85 -3.03
N ILE A 58 -8.28 8.80 -2.78
CA ILE A 58 -8.36 7.54 -3.53
C ILE A 58 -9.73 6.88 -3.28
N ASP A 59 -10.15 6.80 -2.03
CA ASP A 59 -11.42 6.17 -1.62
C ASP A 59 -12.63 6.96 -2.13
N GLU A 60 -12.54 8.29 -2.17
CA GLU A 60 -13.53 9.16 -2.81
C GLU A 60 -13.67 8.82 -4.31
N ILE A 61 -12.56 8.75 -5.04
CA ILE A 61 -12.55 8.43 -6.48
C ILE A 61 -13.10 7.03 -6.75
N ILE A 62 -12.70 6.03 -5.94
CA ILE A 62 -13.21 4.66 -6.04
C ILE A 62 -14.71 4.65 -5.80
N SER A 63 -15.19 5.36 -4.77
CA SER A 63 -16.61 5.42 -4.41
C SER A 63 -17.47 6.08 -5.49
N MET A 64 -16.97 7.14 -6.14
CA MET A 64 -17.66 7.79 -7.25
C MET A 64 -17.86 6.84 -8.44
N ARG A 65 -16.84 6.05 -8.79
CA ARG A 65 -16.88 5.15 -9.96
C ARG A 65 -17.51 3.78 -9.68
N ALA A 66 -17.47 3.31 -8.43
CA ALA A 66 -18.08 2.04 -8.04
C ALA A 66 -19.61 2.06 -8.18
N LYS A 67 -20.24 3.24 -8.08
CA LYS A 67 -21.70 3.43 -8.19
C LYS A 67 -22.21 3.56 -9.62
N GLU A 68 -21.35 3.81 -10.61
CA GLU A 68 -21.73 4.01 -12.03
C GLU A 68 -22.06 2.70 -12.77
N LYS A 69 -21.92 1.52 -12.15
CA LYS A 69 -22.30 0.22 -12.73
C LYS A 69 -23.77 -0.17 -12.45
N ARG A 70 -24.71 0.71 -12.79
CA ARG A 70 -26.13 0.37 -12.90
C ARG A 70 -26.65 0.64 -14.30
#